data_AF-A0A9D1EBL9-F1
#
_entry.id   AF-A0A9D1EBL9-F1
#
_cell.length_a   1.000
_cell.length_b   1.000
_cell.length_c   1.000
_cell.angle_alpha   90.00
_cell.angle_beta   90.00
_cell.angle_gamma   90.00
#
_symmetry.space_group_name_H-M   'P 1'
#
loop_
_entity.id
_entity.type
_entity.pdbx_description
1 polymer ?
#
loop_
_entity_poly.entity_id
_entity_poly.type
_entity_poly.pdbx_seq_one_letter_code
_entity_poly.pdbx_strand_id
1 'polypeptide(L)'
;MSLSVEKKKTTSRELRRNYKILGMDPQLIQNDLGFTEQMLLDTLNVTSSTTGVNIWKLRDYMNDKIKEQGKKPAPYTILKYNIRHRYKKTW
;
A
#
# COMPACT_ATOMS: atom_id res chain seq x y z
N MET A 1 -6.53 10.44 -15.05
CA MET A 1 -7.72 10.17 -14.20
C MET A 1 -7.28 10.18 -12.75
N SER A 2 -7.57 11.27 -12.04
CA SER A 2 -7.28 11.42 -10.61
C SER A 2 -8.37 10.72 -9.79
N LEU A 3 -7.97 10.00 -8.73
CA LEU A 3 -8.93 9.43 -7.78
C LEU A 3 -9.69 10.57 -7.08
N SER A 4 -11.04 10.52 -7.11
CA SER A 4 -11.88 11.43 -6.31
C SER A 4 -11.50 11.34 -4.83
N VAL A 5 -11.67 12.43 -4.09
CA VAL A 5 -11.27 12.55 -2.67
C VAL A 5 -11.83 11.40 -1.82
N GLU A 6 -13.06 10.99 -2.08
CA GLU A 6 -13.72 9.85 -1.41
C GLU A 6 -13.02 8.51 -1.70
N LYS A 7 -12.57 8.31 -2.94
CA LYS A 7 -11.81 7.13 -3.33
C LYS A 7 -10.48 7.09 -2.59
N LYS A 8 -9.76 8.23 -2.50
CA LYS A 8 -8.51 8.30 -1.73
C LYS A 8 -8.71 7.92 -0.26
N LYS A 9 -9.74 8.47 0.40
CA LYS A 9 -10.09 8.15 1.79
C LYS A 9 -10.40 6.66 1.98
N THR A 10 -11.13 6.07 1.04
CA THR A 10 -11.48 4.64 1.07
C THR A 10 -10.23 3.77 0.93
N THR A 11 -9.38 4.05 -0.07
CA THR A 11 -8.10 3.35 -0.25
C THR A 11 -7.19 3.47 0.97
N SER A 12 -7.11 4.65 1.58
CA SER A 12 -6.32 4.85 2.81
C SER A 12 -6.83 4.00 3.97
N ARG A 13 -8.16 3.93 4.18
CA ARG A 13 -8.76 3.06 5.21
C ARG A 13 -8.44 1.59 4.96
N GLU A 14 -8.52 1.14 3.72
CA GLU A 14 -8.21 -0.25 3.33
C GLU A 14 -6.73 -0.58 3.55
N LEU A 15 -5.81 0.31 3.13
CA LEU A 15 -4.37 0.16 3.36
C LEU A 15 -4.05 0.11 4.85
N ARG A 16 -4.60 1.01 5.66
CA ARG A 16 -4.42 1.00 7.12
C ARG A 16 -4.98 -0.26 7.76
N ARG A 17 -6.09 -0.80 7.26
CA ARG A 17 -6.64 -2.06 7.75
C ARG A 17 -5.69 -3.23 7.47
N ASN A 18 -5.14 -3.31 6.26
CA ASN A 18 -4.14 -4.34 5.93
C ASN A 18 -2.84 -4.17 6.69
N TYR A 19 -2.37 -2.94 6.88
CA TYR A 19 -1.23 -2.64 7.74
C TYR A 19 -1.43 -3.17 9.17
N LYS A 20 -2.63 -2.97 9.76
CA LYS A 20 -2.98 -3.53 11.07
C LYS A 20 -3.04 -5.07 11.09
N ILE A 21 -3.49 -5.70 10.01
CA ILE A 21 -3.51 -7.19 9.90
C ILE A 21 -2.09 -7.75 9.83
N LEU A 22 -1.24 -7.06 9.08
CA LEU A 22 0.17 -7.42 8.90
C LEU A 22 0.93 -7.30 10.23
N GLY A 23 0.70 -6.21 10.97
CA GLY A 23 1.32 -5.99 12.28
C GLY A 23 2.85 -5.89 12.24
N MET A 24 3.42 -5.53 11.08
CA MET A 24 4.87 -5.35 10.91
C MET A 24 5.32 -3.99 11.41
N ASP A 25 6.61 -3.94 11.75
CA ASP A 25 7.30 -2.70 12.04
C ASP A 25 7.40 -1.81 10.79
N PRO A 26 7.03 -0.51 10.87
CA PRO A 26 7.09 0.39 9.72
C PRO A 26 8.51 0.55 9.15
N GLN A 27 9.55 0.36 9.95
CA GLN A 27 10.95 0.46 9.51
C GLN A 27 11.34 -0.70 8.60
N LEU A 28 10.81 -1.90 8.84
CA LEU A 28 11.03 -3.05 7.94
C LEU A 28 10.39 -2.80 6.58
N ILE A 29 9.16 -2.29 6.59
CA ILE A 29 8.45 -1.94 5.35
C ILE A 29 9.20 -0.84 4.58
N GLN A 30 9.73 0.16 5.31
CA GLN A 30 10.55 1.22 4.73
C GLN A 30 11.81 0.67 4.07
N ASN A 31 12.55 -0.20 4.76
CA ASN A 31 13.76 -0.81 4.21
C ASN A 31 13.46 -1.70 2.99
N ASP A 32 12.45 -2.56 3.05
CA ASP A 32 12.10 -3.48 1.96
C ASP A 32 11.61 -2.73 0.69
N LEU A 33 10.82 -1.67 0.89
CA LEU A 33 10.28 -0.87 -0.21
C LEU A 33 11.22 0.24 -0.69
N GLY A 34 12.25 0.57 0.11
CA GLY A 34 13.08 1.76 -0.04
C GLY A 34 12.28 3.06 0.18
N PHE A 35 11.27 3.03 1.06
CA PHE A 35 10.46 4.20 1.38
C PHE A 35 11.10 4.99 2.51
N THR A 36 11.03 6.31 2.41
CA THR A 36 11.23 7.17 3.58
C THR A 36 9.99 7.13 4.47
N GLU A 37 10.15 7.50 5.74
CA GLU A 37 9.03 7.59 6.70
C GLU A 37 7.87 8.45 6.16
N GLN A 38 8.20 9.61 5.59
CA GLN A 38 7.21 10.49 4.95
C GLN A 38 6.52 9.81 3.76
N MET A 39 7.25 9.12 2.89
CA MET A 39 6.64 8.38 1.77
C MET A 39 5.69 7.29 2.26
N LEU A 40 6.05 6.57 3.33
CA LEU A 40 5.18 5.54 3.90
C LEU A 40 3.90 6.16 4.45
N LEU A 41 4.03 7.24 5.24
CA LEU A 41 2.89 7.95 5.83
C LEU A 41 1.98 8.55 4.76
N ASP A 42 2.55 9.20 3.76
CA ASP A 42 1.84 9.74 2.61
C ASP A 42 1.09 8.63 1.88
N THR A 43 1.76 7.51 1.62
CA THR A 43 1.16 6.36 0.90
C THR A 43 0.03 5.73 1.70
N LEU A 44 0.18 5.57 3.01
CA LEU A 44 -0.88 5.07 3.91
C LEU A 44 -2.09 6.01 3.94
N ASN A 45 -1.86 7.32 3.86
CA ASN A 45 -2.91 8.33 3.85
C ASN A 45 -3.44 8.65 2.44
N VAL A 46 -2.80 8.10 1.39
CA VAL A 46 -3.10 8.34 -0.02
C VAL A 46 -3.17 9.86 -0.30
N THR A 47 -2.16 10.59 0.18
CA THR A 47 -2.07 12.05 0.01
C THR A 47 -1.79 12.43 -1.45
N SER A 48 -1.92 13.71 -1.76
CA SER A 48 -1.61 14.28 -3.09
C SER A 48 -0.17 14.02 -3.53
N SER A 49 0.76 13.94 -2.56
CA SER A 49 2.19 13.68 -2.77
C SER A 49 2.49 12.22 -3.14
N THR A 50 1.51 11.33 -2.97
CA THR A 50 1.71 9.90 -3.22
C THR A 50 1.59 9.57 -4.70
N THR A 51 2.63 8.92 -5.23
CA THR A 51 2.59 8.36 -6.59
C THR A 51 1.79 7.06 -6.62
N GLY A 52 1.02 6.82 -7.69
CA GLY A 52 0.29 5.56 -7.88
C GLY A 52 1.19 4.33 -7.75
N VAL A 53 2.44 4.40 -8.23
CA VAL A 53 3.45 3.34 -8.08
C VAL A 53 3.71 2.97 -6.62
N ASN A 54 3.80 3.95 -5.72
CA ASN A 54 4.06 3.70 -4.30
C ASN A 54 2.88 3.01 -3.61
N ILE A 55 1.66 3.44 -3.95
CA ILE A 55 0.42 2.81 -3.46
C ILE A 55 0.40 1.33 -3.84
N TRP A 56 0.72 1.03 -5.09
CA TRP A 56 0.74 -0.34 -5.59
C TRP A 56 1.86 -1.17 -4.97
N LYS A 57 3.07 -0.63 -4.87
CA LYS A 57 4.19 -1.27 -4.15
C LYS A 57 3.80 -1.67 -2.73
N LEU A 58 3.27 -0.73 -1.95
CA LEU A 58 2.87 -0.96 -0.57
C LEU A 58 1.75 -2.01 -0.48
N ARG A 59 0.77 -1.92 -1.38
CA ARG A 59 -0.35 -2.88 -1.45
C ARG A 59 0.13 -4.30 -1.71
N ASP A 60 0.96 -4.50 -2.73
CA ASP A 60 1.46 -5.83 -3.10
C ASP A 60 2.39 -6.39 -2.03
N TYR A 61 3.25 -5.54 -1.45
CA TYR A 61 4.08 -5.91 -0.31
C TYR A 61 3.24 -6.42 0.86
N MET A 62 2.22 -5.66 1.28
CA MET A 62 1.32 -6.09 2.34
C MET A 62 0.63 -7.40 2.00
N ASN A 63 0.13 -7.55 0.76
CA ASN A 63 -0.54 -8.78 0.34
C ASN A 63 0.38 -9.99 0.41
N ASP A 64 1.63 -9.85 -0.07
CA ASP A 64 2.62 -10.92 -0.03
C ASP A 64 2.97 -11.26 1.42
N LYS A 65 3.31 -10.27 2.25
CA LYS A 65 3.66 -10.51 3.66
C LYS A 65 2.50 -11.08 4.48
N ILE A 66 1.27 -10.62 4.25
CA ILE A 66 0.08 -11.19 4.90
C ILE A 66 -0.13 -12.65 4.48
N LYS A 67 0.08 -12.98 3.20
CA LYS A 67 0.02 -14.36 2.71
C LYS A 67 1.14 -15.22 3.26
N GLU A 68 2.37 -14.70 3.36
CA GLU A 68 3.51 -15.39 3.98
C GLU A 68 3.21 -15.72 5.46
N GLN A 69 2.49 -14.85 6.17
CA GLN A 69 1.99 -15.13 7.52
C GLN A 69 0.81 -16.13 7.56
N GLY A 70 0.38 -16.68 6.42
CA GLY A 70 -0.80 -17.57 6.33
C GLY A 70 -2.15 -16.86 6.52
N LYS A 71 -2.16 -15.52 6.54
CA LYS A 71 -3.38 -14.70 6.68
C LYS A 71 -3.91 -14.31 5.29
N LYS A 72 -5.15 -13.81 5.25
CA LYS A 72 -5.76 -13.28 4.03
C LYS A 72 -5.81 -11.75 4.08
N PRO A 73 -5.27 -11.05 3.05
CA PRO A 73 -5.39 -9.60 2.99
C PRO A 73 -6.85 -9.18 2.78
N ALA A 74 -7.22 -8.06 3.38
CA ALA A 74 -8.52 -7.44 3.17
C ALA A 74 -8.67 -7.02 1.70
N PRO A 75 -9.84 -7.24 1.09
CA PRO A 75 -10.09 -6.86 -0.29
C PRO A 75 -10.01 -5.35 -0.46
N TYR A 76 -9.48 -4.93 -1.60
CA TYR A 76 -9.42 -3.52 -1.99
C TYR A 76 -10.56 -3.20 -2.94
N THR A 77 -11.27 -2.11 -2.67
CA THR A 77 -12.41 -1.69 -3.51
C THR A 77 -11.93 -0.97 -4.77
N ILE A 78 -10.86 -0.19 -4.64
CA ILE A 78 -10.37 0.72 -5.70
C ILE A 78 -9.13 0.15 -6.39
N LEU A 79 -8.19 -0.37 -5.61
CA LEU A 79 -7.00 -1.04 -6.14
C LEU A 79 -7.42 -2.45 -6.57
N LYS A 80 -8.13 -2.60 -7.69
CA LYS A 80 -8.48 -3.94 -8.22
C LYS A 80 -7.47 -4.41 -9.26
N TYR A 81 -7.14 -3.56 -10.24
CA TYR A 81 -6.25 -3.90 -11.35
C TYR A 81 -5.10 -2.91 -11.49
N ASN A 82 -3.86 -3.42 -11.49
CA ASN A 82 -2.68 -2.63 -11.81
C ASN A 82 -2.30 -2.82 -13.28
N ILE A 83 -2.83 -1.97 -14.17
CA ILE A 83 -2.51 -2.05 -15.60
C ILE A 83 -1.39 -1.07 -15.97
N ARG A 84 -1.24 0.02 -15.21
CA ARG A 84 -0.41 1.18 -15.58
C ARG A 84 0.85 1.38 -14.74
N HIS A 85 0.93 0.81 -13.54
CA HIS A 85 2.03 1.09 -12.61
C HIS A 85 2.93 -0.12 -12.49
N ARG A 86 3.85 -0.28 -13.45
CA ARG A 86 4.91 -1.28 -13.40
C ARG A 86 6.03 -0.79 -12.47
N TYR A 87 6.50 -1.68 -11.60
CA TYR A 87 7.67 -1.47 -10.77
C TYR A 87 8.42 -2.79 -10.60
N LYS A 88 9.70 -2.69 -10.29
CA LYS A 88 10.50 -3.83 -9.88
C LYS A 88 10.13 -4.19 -8.43
N LYS A 89 9.77 -5.46 -8.21
CA LYS A 89 9.62 -6.02 -6.87
C LYS A 89 11.02 -6.16 -6.25
N THR A 90 11.20 -5.61 -5.06
CA THR A 90 12.50 -5.51 -4.37
C THR A 90 12.55 -6.29 -3.05
N TRP A 91 11.44 -6.91 -2.66
CA TRP A 91 11.25 -7.65 -1.42
C TRP A 91 10.86 -9.11 -1.68
#